data_AF-A0A1G5ZJE2-F1
#
_entry.id   AF-A0A1G5ZJE2-F1
#
_cell.length_a   1.000
_cell.length_b   1.000
_cell.length_c   1.000
_cell.angle_alpha   90.00
_cell.angle_beta   90.00
_cell.angle_gamma   90.00
#
_symmetry.space_group_name_H-M   'P 1'
#
loop_
_entity.id
_entity.type
_entity.pdbx_description
1 polymer ?
#
loop_
_entity_poly.entity_id
_entity_poly.type
_entity_poly.pdbx_seq_one_letter_code
_entity_poly.pdbx_strand_id
1 'polypeptide(L)'
;MFDGLLRMHLGPIIERLAQMETELEDLHRRAESFCRIGVCQEVDAASNTCKVSHGGLVTPAIRFFNPSAGAQSESRIPSVGEQCLLLNHGGGESGGQAVALFGLNGGQFPPVSTQASLTRRLYQDGTENGYDHASHVLHWQNGPAAFSGSREALQLNIGPSRLAMTAEAIELQVGAVGIRLDASGVHLSGPVVDHQGRVISTA
;
A
#
# COMPACT_ATOMS: atom_id res chain seq x y z
N MET A 1 4.46 72.90 12.42
CA MET A 1 3.85 72.23 13.60
C MET A 1 3.00 71.03 13.20
N PHE A 2 2.12 71.15 12.20
CA PHE A 2 1.22 70.07 11.79
C PHE A 2 1.96 68.79 11.33
N ASP A 3 3.02 68.90 10.52
CA ASP A 3 3.83 67.75 10.10
C ASP A 3 4.52 67.01 11.25
N GLY A 4 4.95 67.75 12.29
CA GLY A 4 5.55 67.14 13.49
C GLY A 4 4.53 66.32 14.27
N LEU A 5 3.29 66.84 14.37
CA LEU A 5 2.18 66.15 15.02
C LEU A 5 1.74 64.92 14.22
N LEU A 6 1.67 65.02 12.88
CA LEU A 6 1.37 63.90 11.99
C LEU A 6 2.42 62.80 12.08
N ARG A 7 3.72 63.13 12.04
CA ARG A 7 4.79 62.11 12.22
C ARG A 7 4.75 61.46 13.59
N MET A 8 4.48 62.22 14.65
CA MET A 8 4.42 61.69 16.02
C MET A 8 3.30 60.66 16.19
N HIS A 9 2.16 60.82 15.50
CA HIS A 9 1.04 59.89 15.60
C HIS A 9 1.06 58.79 14.53
N LEU A 10 1.47 59.08 13.30
CA LEU A 10 1.48 58.12 12.20
C LEU A 10 2.72 57.23 12.19
N GLY A 11 3.86 57.69 12.70
CA GLY A 11 5.12 56.92 12.74
C GLY A 11 4.96 55.54 13.39
N PRO A 12 4.45 55.45 14.63
CA PRO A 12 4.24 54.16 15.29
C PRO A 12 3.25 53.24 14.55
N ILE A 13 2.25 53.81 13.87
CA ILE A 13 1.28 53.05 13.08
C ILE A 13 1.96 52.46 11.84
N ILE A 14 2.79 53.24 11.14
CA ILE A 14 3.54 52.80 9.96
C ILE A 14 4.51 51.68 10.33
N GLU A 15 5.25 51.82 11.43
CA GLU A 15 6.14 50.78 11.94
C GLU A 15 5.36 49.49 12.27
N ARG A 16 4.20 49.62 12.91
CA ARG A 16 3.35 48.47 13.22
C ARG A 16 2.79 47.79 11.97
N LEU A 17 2.40 48.57 10.95
CA LEU A 17 1.94 48.04 9.67
C LEU A 17 3.04 47.28 8.94
N ALA A 18 4.26 47.84 8.88
CA ALA A 18 5.41 47.18 8.27
C ALA A 18 5.78 45.86 9.00
N GLN A 19 5.68 45.86 10.34
CA GLN A 19 5.87 44.64 11.13
C GLN A 19 4.78 43.60 10.81
N MET A 20 3.51 44.01 10.76
CA MET A 20 2.41 43.11 10.41
C MET A 20 2.55 42.54 8.99
N GLU A 21 3.01 43.35 8.04
CA GLU A 21 3.29 42.91 6.67
C GLU A 21 4.37 41.82 6.67
N THR A 22 5.47 42.03 7.39
CA THR A 22 6.55 41.03 7.53
C THR A 22 6.04 39.73 8.17
N GLU A 23 5.21 39.83 9.22
CA GLU A 23 4.62 38.66 9.88
C GLU A 23 3.67 37.90 8.94
N LEU A 24 2.89 38.60 8.12
CA LEU A 24 1.99 37.99 7.13
C LEU A 24 2.75 37.28 6.00
N GLU A 25 3.83 37.86 5.51
CA GLU A 25 4.68 37.22 4.49
C GLU A 25 5.31 35.94 5.03
N ASP A 26 5.81 35.94 6.27
CA ASP A 26 6.37 34.75 6.89
C ASP A 26 5.29 33.66 7.10
N LEU A 27 4.08 34.04 7.51
CA LEU A 27 2.96 33.12 7.63
C LEU A 27 2.58 32.48 6.28
N HIS A 28 2.51 33.27 5.21
CA HIS A 28 2.24 32.73 3.87
C HIS A 28 3.32 31.73 3.44
N ARG A 29 4.60 32.09 3.62
CA ARG A 29 5.73 31.23 3.28
C ARG A 29 5.70 29.89 4.05
N ARG A 30 5.35 29.91 5.34
CA ARG A 30 5.19 28.69 6.15
C ARG A 30 3.98 27.88 5.73
N ALA A 31 2.85 28.53 5.41
CA ALA A 31 1.65 27.87 4.93
C ALA A 31 1.90 27.12 3.61
N GLU A 32 2.60 27.75 2.66
CA GLU A 32 3.01 27.10 1.40
C GLU A 32 4.02 25.96 1.60
N SER A 33 4.75 25.96 2.72
CA SER A 33 5.66 24.87 3.07
C SER A 33 5.01 23.73 3.83
N PHE A 34 3.80 23.91 4.34
CA PHE A 34 3.17 22.96 5.25
C PHE A 34 2.88 21.61 4.59
N CYS A 35 2.44 21.64 3.32
CA CYS A 35 2.02 20.44 2.61
C CYS A 35 2.42 20.54 1.13
N ARG A 36 3.23 19.58 0.65
CA ARG A 36 3.75 19.58 -0.73
C ARG A 36 3.74 18.17 -1.31
N ILE A 37 3.60 18.06 -2.62
CA ILE A 37 3.88 16.79 -3.32
C ILE A 37 5.40 16.65 -3.49
N GLY A 38 5.91 15.47 -3.20
CA GLY A 38 7.30 15.11 -3.40
C GLY A 38 7.47 13.73 -4.01
N VAL A 39 8.71 13.38 -4.32
CA VAL A 39 9.12 12.09 -4.90
C VAL A 39 10.26 11.52 -4.06
N CYS A 40 10.17 10.24 -3.68
CA CYS A 40 11.22 9.56 -2.94
C CYS A 40 12.50 9.45 -3.79
N GLN A 41 13.62 9.94 -3.25
CA GLN A 41 14.93 9.84 -3.90
C GLN A 41 15.79 8.75 -3.28
N GLU A 42 15.72 8.61 -1.96
CA GLU A 42 16.47 7.62 -1.20
C GLU A 42 15.59 7.07 -0.08
N VAL A 43 15.76 5.78 0.22
CA VAL A 43 15.07 5.12 1.33
C VAL A 43 16.07 4.29 2.14
N ASP A 44 16.02 4.43 3.46
CA ASP A 44 16.73 3.59 4.41
C ASP A 44 15.70 2.80 5.23
N ALA A 45 15.55 1.53 4.88
CA ALA A 45 14.62 0.62 5.52
C ALA A 45 14.99 0.33 6.97
N ALA A 46 16.28 0.33 7.33
CA ALA A 46 16.73 -0.02 8.67
C ALA A 46 16.38 1.07 9.69
N SER A 47 16.49 2.34 9.29
CA SER A 47 16.10 3.48 10.11
C SER A 47 14.64 3.92 9.94
N ASN A 48 13.91 3.32 8.99
CA ASN A 48 12.55 3.72 8.61
C ASN A 48 12.48 5.21 8.20
N THR A 49 13.48 5.64 7.43
CA THR A 49 13.59 7.01 6.91
C THR A 49 13.73 7.05 5.39
N CYS A 50 13.45 8.21 4.81
CA CYS A 50 13.61 8.48 3.39
C CYS A 50 14.07 9.93 3.18
N LYS A 51 14.54 10.22 1.97
CA LYS A 51 14.74 11.58 1.46
C LYS A 51 13.79 11.81 0.29
N VAL A 52 13.12 12.95 0.30
CA VAL A 52 12.10 13.30 -0.69
C VAL A 52 12.54 14.55 -1.43
N SER A 53 12.51 14.53 -2.77
CA SER A 53 12.66 15.73 -3.57
C SER A 53 11.31 16.44 -3.75
N HIS A 54 11.31 17.76 -3.64
CA HIS A 54 10.15 18.61 -3.93
C HIS A 54 10.61 19.94 -4.55
N GLY A 55 10.07 20.29 -5.72
CA GLY A 55 10.59 21.42 -6.50
C GLY A 55 12.08 21.21 -6.83
N GLY A 56 12.95 22.12 -6.37
CA GLY A 56 14.41 22.02 -6.52
C GLY A 56 15.17 21.60 -5.26
N LEU A 57 14.47 21.16 -4.21
CA LEU A 57 15.05 20.82 -2.91
C LEU A 57 14.90 19.33 -2.61
N VAL A 58 15.75 18.83 -1.70
CA VAL A 58 15.67 17.48 -1.15
C VAL A 58 15.65 17.59 0.37
N THR A 59 14.75 16.87 1.02
CA THR A 59 14.67 16.86 2.48
C THR A 59 15.91 16.21 3.11
N PRO A 60 16.21 16.49 4.39
CA PRO A 60 17.03 15.58 5.18
C PRO A 60 16.35 14.20 5.30
N ALA A 61 17.01 13.27 5.99
CA ALA A 61 16.40 11.98 6.32
C ALA A 61 15.19 12.20 7.25
N ILE A 62 14.00 11.89 6.76
CA ILE A 62 12.72 12.06 7.45
C ILE A 62 11.98 10.73 7.56
N ARG A 63 11.09 10.61 8.54
CA ARG A 63 10.24 9.41 8.69
C ARG A 63 9.12 9.41 7.66
N PHE A 64 8.63 8.22 7.36
CA PHE A 64 7.45 8.02 6.51
C PHE A 64 6.36 7.21 7.23
N PHE A 65 5.13 7.34 6.73
CA PHE A 65 3.97 6.63 7.26
C PHE A 65 3.96 5.18 6.78
N ASN A 66 3.60 4.29 7.70
CA ASN A 66 3.15 2.93 7.42
C ASN A 66 1.61 2.86 7.61
N PRO A 67 0.92 1.85 7.04
CA PRO A 67 -0.53 1.70 7.22
C PRO A 67 -0.96 1.60 8.69
N SER A 68 -0.13 0.99 9.53
CA SER A 68 -0.31 0.94 10.98
C SER A 68 1.04 0.81 11.70
N ALA A 69 1.18 1.46 12.86
CA ALA A 69 2.44 1.51 13.64
C ALA A 69 2.19 1.44 15.16
N GLY A 70 1.19 0.67 15.58
CA GLY A 70 0.86 0.42 17.00
C GLY A 70 1.14 -1.03 17.42
N ALA A 71 0.37 -1.55 18.38
CA ALA A 71 0.46 -2.96 18.80
C ALA A 71 0.14 -3.92 17.65
N GLN A 72 -0.81 -3.56 16.79
CA GLN A 72 -0.92 -4.09 15.43
C GLN A 72 -0.16 -3.14 14.51
N SER A 73 0.77 -3.68 13.73
CA SER A 73 1.61 -2.90 12.83
C SER A 73 1.76 -3.58 11.48
N GLU A 74 2.01 -2.76 10.47
CA GLU A 74 2.33 -3.18 9.12
C GLU A 74 3.53 -2.37 8.65
N SER A 75 4.45 -3.01 7.91
CA SER A 75 5.62 -2.33 7.35
C SER A 75 5.57 -2.39 5.84
N ARG A 76 5.60 -1.22 5.21
CA ARG A 76 5.70 -1.07 3.76
C ARG A 76 6.74 0.01 3.47
N ILE A 77 7.90 -0.43 3.01
CA ILE A 77 8.99 0.46 2.64
C ILE A 77 8.66 1.11 1.28
N PRO A 78 8.71 2.45 1.17
CA PRO A 78 8.46 3.13 -0.09
C PRO A 78 9.56 2.82 -1.11
N SER A 79 9.20 2.91 -2.39
CA SER A 79 10.16 2.75 -3.49
C SER A 79 10.74 4.09 -3.92
N VAL A 80 11.99 4.09 -4.42
CA VAL A 80 12.54 5.27 -5.09
C VAL A 80 11.69 5.60 -6.33
N GLY A 81 11.42 6.89 -6.53
CA GLY A 81 10.51 7.41 -7.56
C GLY A 81 9.04 7.47 -7.13
N GLU A 82 8.69 6.92 -5.97
CA GLU A 82 7.30 6.94 -5.51
C GLU A 82 6.89 8.35 -5.05
N GLN A 83 5.69 8.78 -5.45
CA GLN A 83 5.14 10.06 -5.03
C GLN A 83 4.57 9.99 -3.62
N CYS A 84 4.73 11.08 -2.88
CA CYS A 84 4.21 11.24 -1.53
C CYS A 84 3.69 12.65 -1.28
N LEU A 85 2.86 12.75 -0.25
CA LEU A 85 2.56 14.01 0.41
C LEU A 85 3.58 14.25 1.52
N LEU A 86 4.32 15.36 1.41
CA LEU A 86 5.26 15.82 2.42
C LEU A 86 4.54 16.77 3.38
N LEU A 87 4.52 16.42 4.67
CA LEU A 87 3.87 17.19 5.72
C LEU A 87 4.92 17.79 6.64
N ASN A 88 5.11 19.11 6.56
CA ASN A 88 6.02 19.86 7.42
C ASN A 88 5.27 20.43 8.62
N HIS A 89 5.09 19.60 9.65
CA HIS A 89 4.33 19.98 10.84
C HIS A 89 5.04 21.01 11.72
N GLY A 90 6.35 21.19 11.56
CA GLY A 90 7.14 22.16 12.30
C GLY A 90 7.16 23.57 11.69
N GLY A 91 6.76 23.71 10.42
CA GLY A 91 6.75 25.00 9.70
C GLY A 91 8.12 25.62 9.45
N GLY A 92 9.22 24.95 9.82
CA GLY A 92 10.59 25.42 9.57
C GLY A 92 11.06 25.11 8.15
N GLU A 93 12.03 25.88 7.66
CA GLU A 93 12.55 25.76 6.27
C GLU A 93 13.40 24.53 6.02
N SER A 94 14.00 23.96 7.06
CA SER A 94 14.98 22.88 6.94
C SER A 94 14.37 21.55 6.50
N GLY A 95 13.04 21.40 6.56
CA GLY A 95 12.35 20.13 6.28
C GLY A 95 12.67 19.02 7.30
N GLY A 96 13.47 19.27 8.33
CA GLY A 96 13.83 18.27 9.36
C GLY A 96 12.65 17.82 10.22
N GLN A 97 11.58 18.62 10.26
CA GLN A 97 10.31 18.29 10.90
C GLN A 97 9.26 17.83 9.87
N ALA A 98 9.67 17.44 8.67
CA ALA A 98 8.76 16.86 7.70
C ALA A 98 8.56 15.36 7.94
N VAL A 99 7.43 14.85 7.48
CA VAL A 99 7.14 13.41 7.37
C VAL A 99 6.51 13.13 6.02
N ALA A 100 6.77 11.96 5.45
CA ALA A 100 6.30 11.58 4.12
C ALA A 100 5.14 10.56 4.18
N LEU A 101 4.00 10.90 3.59
CA LEU A 101 2.86 9.99 3.40
C LEU A 101 2.83 9.51 1.95
N PHE A 102 3.21 8.25 1.75
CA PHE A 102 3.22 7.59 0.44
C PHE A 102 1.85 7.05 0.02
N GLY A 103 1.74 6.65 -1.25
CA GLY A 103 0.51 6.07 -1.82
C GLY A 103 -0.19 6.94 -2.85
N LEU A 104 0.44 8.02 -3.33
CA LEU A 104 -0.06 8.77 -4.47
C LEU A 104 0.33 8.06 -5.76
N ASN A 105 -0.65 7.54 -6.51
CA ASN A 105 -0.38 6.95 -7.82
C ASN A 105 0.01 8.04 -8.82
N GLY A 106 1.01 7.74 -9.65
CA GLY A 106 1.52 8.63 -10.69
C GLY A 106 1.88 7.83 -11.95
N GLY A 107 2.44 8.51 -12.96
CA GLY A 107 2.78 7.86 -14.23
C GLY A 107 3.77 6.69 -14.10
N GLN A 108 4.73 6.80 -13.18
CA GLN A 108 5.70 5.72 -12.91
C GLN A 108 5.10 4.54 -12.13
N PHE A 109 4.15 4.83 -11.23
CA PHE A 109 3.50 3.83 -10.37
C PHE A 109 1.97 4.00 -10.47
N PRO A 110 1.36 3.51 -11.56
CA PRO A 110 -0.09 3.59 -11.77
C PRO A 110 -0.84 2.70 -10.77
N PRO A 111 -2.16 2.90 -10.58
CA PRO A 111 -2.96 2.02 -9.75
C PRO A 111 -2.98 0.59 -10.30
N VAL A 112 -2.88 -0.40 -9.41
CA VAL A 112 -2.83 -1.84 -9.76
C VAL A 112 -4.18 -2.40 -10.23
N SER A 113 -5.26 -1.66 -10.01
CA SER A 113 -6.62 -1.97 -10.44
C SER A 113 -7.42 -0.68 -10.53
N THR A 114 -8.33 -0.61 -11.50
CA THR A 114 -9.36 0.43 -11.62
C THR A 114 -10.77 -0.14 -11.41
N GLN A 115 -10.88 -1.42 -11.05
CA GLN A 115 -12.16 -2.07 -10.77
C GLN A 115 -12.64 -1.69 -9.38
N ALA A 116 -13.80 -1.03 -9.30
CA ALA A 116 -14.35 -0.51 -8.05
C ALA A 116 -14.61 -1.59 -7.00
N SER A 117 -14.92 -2.82 -7.43
CA SER A 117 -15.23 -3.92 -6.51
C SER A 117 -14.01 -4.65 -5.96
N LEU A 118 -12.83 -4.37 -6.51
CA LEU A 118 -11.62 -5.13 -6.25
C LEU A 118 -10.63 -4.35 -5.40
N THR A 119 -10.35 -4.87 -4.20
CA THR A 119 -9.18 -4.47 -3.40
C THR A 119 -8.03 -5.40 -3.74
N ARG A 120 -6.90 -4.86 -4.23
CA ARG A 120 -5.74 -5.67 -4.66
C ARG A 120 -4.42 -5.07 -4.19
N ARG A 121 -3.48 -5.95 -3.86
CA ARG A 121 -2.07 -5.67 -3.59
C ARG A 121 -1.22 -6.44 -4.60
N LEU A 122 -0.28 -5.74 -5.23
CA LEU A 122 0.74 -6.30 -6.12
C LEU A 122 2.11 -6.10 -5.48
N TYR A 123 2.87 -7.18 -5.37
CA TYR A 123 4.24 -7.19 -4.85
C TYR A 123 5.25 -7.04 -5.99
N GLN A 124 6.49 -6.64 -5.68
CA GLN A 124 7.53 -6.36 -6.68
C GLN A 124 7.94 -7.58 -7.51
N ASP A 125 7.77 -8.79 -6.96
CA ASP A 125 8.03 -10.06 -7.64
C ASP A 125 6.86 -10.52 -8.53
N GLY A 126 5.79 -9.73 -8.61
CA GLY A 126 4.57 -10.06 -9.33
C GLY A 126 3.58 -10.92 -8.54
N THR A 127 3.88 -11.28 -7.28
CA THR A 127 2.89 -11.89 -6.39
C THR A 127 1.72 -10.92 -6.20
N GLU A 128 0.52 -11.44 -6.05
CA GLU A 128 -0.69 -10.66 -5.84
C GLU A 128 -1.63 -11.27 -4.81
N ASN A 129 -2.39 -10.38 -4.16
CA ASN A 129 -3.50 -10.74 -3.30
C ASN A 129 -4.64 -9.75 -3.53
N GLY A 130 -5.86 -10.24 -3.64
CA GLY A 130 -7.00 -9.34 -3.70
C GLY A 130 -8.33 -10.00 -3.44
N TYR A 131 -9.32 -9.16 -3.12
CA TYR A 131 -10.68 -9.57 -2.83
C TYR A 131 -11.64 -8.73 -3.66
N ASP A 132 -12.43 -9.39 -4.50
CA ASP A 132 -13.52 -8.78 -5.25
C ASP A 132 -14.84 -9.00 -4.52
N HIS A 133 -15.43 -7.93 -3.99
CA HIS A 133 -16.66 -8.03 -3.22
C HIS A 133 -17.90 -8.27 -4.08
N ALA A 134 -17.85 -8.05 -5.40
CA ALA A 134 -18.98 -8.30 -6.30
C ALA A 134 -19.12 -9.78 -6.64
N SER A 135 -18.00 -10.47 -6.88
CA SER A 135 -17.95 -11.91 -7.10
C SER A 135 -17.76 -12.72 -5.81
N HIS A 136 -17.45 -12.05 -4.69
CA HIS A 136 -17.09 -12.67 -3.42
C HIS A 136 -15.86 -13.59 -3.50
N VAL A 137 -14.89 -13.24 -4.34
CA VAL A 137 -13.70 -14.06 -4.59
C VAL A 137 -12.47 -13.43 -3.92
N LEU A 138 -11.84 -14.18 -3.04
CA LEU A 138 -10.47 -13.96 -2.59
C LEU A 138 -9.51 -14.67 -3.55
N HIS A 139 -8.57 -13.95 -4.14
CA HIS A 139 -7.49 -14.50 -4.94
C HIS A 139 -6.12 -14.23 -4.31
N TRP A 140 -5.22 -15.18 -4.50
CA TRP A 140 -3.80 -15.02 -4.24
C TRP A 140 -3.03 -15.77 -5.31
N GLN A 141 -1.98 -15.16 -5.84
CA GLN A 141 -1.13 -15.78 -6.86
C GLN A 141 0.33 -15.42 -6.61
N ASN A 142 1.20 -16.43 -6.59
CA ASN A 142 2.65 -16.30 -6.50
C ASN A 142 3.27 -17.23 -7.56
N GLY A 143 3.59 -16.67 -8.73
CA GLY A 143 4.06 -17.43 -9.88
C GLY A 143 3.08 -18.56 -10.26
N PRO A 144 3.52 -19.84 -10.22
CA PRO A 144 2.66 -20.99 -10.57
C PRO A 144 1.70 -21.40 -9.44
N ALA A 145 1.90 -20.91 -8.23
CA ALA A 145 1.04 -21.20 -7.09
C ALA A 145 -0.12 -20.20 -7.02
N ALA A 146 -1.34 -20.70 -6.85
CA ALA A 146 -2.53 -19.86 -6.76
C ALA A 146 -3.56 -20.41 -5.78
N PHE A 147 -4.27 -19.51 -5.13
CA PHE A 147 -5.47 -19.77 -4.37
C PHE A 147 -6.63 -18.93 -4.93
N SER A 148 -7.80 -19.53 -5.05
CA SER A 148 -9.05 -18.83 -5.29
C SER A 148 -10.12 -19.38 -4.37
N GLY A 149 -10.78 -18.51 -3.61
CA GLY A 149 -11.86 -18.86 -2.70
C GLY A 149 -13.07 -17.98 -2.93
N SER A 150 -14.20 -18.60 -3.23
CA SER A 150 -15.53 -17.99 -3.27
C SER A 150 -16.37 -18.50 -2.09
N ARG A 151 -17.66 -18.17 -2.06
CA ARG A 151 -18.58 -18.70 -1.03
C ARG A 151 -18.93 -20.16 -1.26
N GLU A 152 -18.86 -20.62 -2.52
CA GLU A 152 -19.32 -21.94 -2.95
C GLU A 152 -18.16 -22.90 -3.26
N ALA A 153 -16.96 -22.38 -3.51
CA ALA A 153 -15.81 -23.16 -3.95
C ALA A 153 -14.48 -22.60 -3.46
N LEU A 154 -13.56 -23.49 -3.06
CA LEU A 154 -12.16 -23.20 -2.77
C LEU A 154 -11.26 -23.98 -3.73
N GLN A 155 -10.18 -23.36 -4.19
CA GLN A 155 -9.22 -23.99 -5.08
C GLN A 155 -7.79 -23.56 -4.76
N LEU A 156 -6.87 -24.53 -4.71
CA LEU A 156 -5.43 -24.35 -4.66
C LEU A 156 -4.81 -25.01 -5.90
N ASN A 157 -3.88 -24.32 -6.56
CA ASN A 157 -3.15 -24.86 -7.70
C ASN A 157 -1.65 -24.61 -7.55
N ILE A 158 -0.83 -25.55 -8.02
CA ILE A 158 0.58 -25.33 -8.32
C ILE A 158 0.87 -26.00 -9.66
N GLY A 159 0.97 -25.20 -10.73
CA GLY A 159 1.07 -25.74 -12.09
C GLY A 159 -0.10 -26.69 -12.42
N PRO A 160 0.14 -27.96 -12.80
CA PRO A 160 -0.92 -28.92 -13.13
C PRO A 160 -1.58 -29.58 -11.90
N SER A 161 -1.04 -29.36 -10.70
CA SER A 161 -1.56 -29.94 -9.46
C SER A 161 -2.67 -29.04 -8.90
N ARG A 162 -3.79 -29.64 -8.50
CA ARG A 162 -4.99 -28.96 -8.01
C ARG A 162 -5.54 -29.65 -6.76
N LEU A 163 -5.94 -28.85 -5.78
CA LEU A 163 -6.90 -29.23 -4.74
C LEU A 163 -8.12 -28.32 -4.91
N ALA A 164 -9.31 -28.88 -5.01
CA ALA A 164 -10.56 -28.14 -5.07
C ALA A 164 -11.56 -28.69 -4.06
N MET A 165 -12.41 -27.81 -3.54
CA MET A 165 -13.47 -28.16 -2.62
C MET A 165 -14.72 -27.35 -2.92
N THR A 166 -15.86 -28.02 -2.91
CA THR A 166 -17.20 -27.42 -2.93
C THR A 166 -18.00 -27.99 -1.77
N ALA A 167 -19.26 -27.57 -1.61
CA ALA A 167 -20.17 -28.21 -0.64
C ALA A 167 -20.43 -29.70 -0.95
N GLU A 168 -20.25 -30.14 -2.20
CA GLU A 168 -20.62 -31.48 -2.66
C GLU A 168 -19.43 -32.43 -2.80
N ALA A 169 -18.22 -31.90 -2.99
CA ALA A 169 -17.05 -32.71 -3.30
C ALA A 169 -15.72 -32.07 -2.88
N ILE A 170 -14.74 -32.93 -2.62
CA ILE A 170 -13.32 -32.59 -2.47
C ILE A 170 -12.54 -33.32 -3.57
N GLU A 171 -11.69 -32.60 -4.31
CA GLU A 171 -10.94 -33.14 -5.44
C GLU A 171 -9.45 -32.84 -5.29
N LEU A 172 -8.61 -33.87 -5.39
CA LEU A 172 -7.16 -33.80 -5.51
C LEU A 172 -6.78 -34.30 -6.90
N GLN A 173 -6.03 -33.52 -7.68
CA GLN A 173 -5.74 -33.87 -9.08
C GLN A 173 -4.35 -33.42 -9.50
N VAL A 174 -3.67 -34.26 -10.30
CA VAL A 174 -2.46 -33.91 -11.06
C VAL A 174 -2.66 -34.44 -12.49
N GLY A 175 -2.94 -33.54 -13.44
CA GLY A 175 -3.29 -33.96 -14.79
C GLY A 175 -4.53 -34.87 -14.81
N ALA A 176 -4.41 -36.11 -15.31
CA ALA A 176 -5.51 -37.08 -15.36
C ALA A 176 -5.62 -37.97 -14.11
N VAL A 177 -4.65 -37.92 -13.19
CA VAL A 177 -4.62 -38.73 -11.97
C VAL A 177 -5.23 -37.94 -10.82
N GLY A 178 -6.11 -38.54 -10.04
CA GLY A 178 -6.76 -37.83 -8.94
C GLY A 178 -7.57 -38.70 -8.00
N ILE A 179 -8.04 -38.04 -6.94
CA ILE A 179 -8.93 -38.59 -5.92
C ILE A 179 -10.07 -37.59 -5.75
N ARG A 180 -11.31 -38.05 -5.88
CA ARG A 180 -12.51 -37.27 -5.60
C ARG A 180 -13.30 -37.93 -4.47
N LEU A 181 -13.67 -37.15 -3.48
CA LEU A 181 -14.56 -37.57 -2.40
C LEU A 181 -15.88 -36.83 -2.58
N ASP A 182 -16.98 -37.56 -2.59
CA ASP A 182 -18.34 -37.00 -2.58
C ASP A 182 -19.30 -37.93 -1.81
N ALA A 183 -20.59 -37.60 -1.81
CA ALA A 183 -21.61 -38.37 -1.09
C ALA A 183 -21.73 -39.84 -1.53
N SER A 184 -21.21 -40.20 -2.72
CA SER A 184 -21.23 -41.58 -3.22
C SER A 184 -19.99 -42.40 -2.84
N GLY A 185 -18.94 -41.76 -2.31
CA GLY A 185 -17.74 -42.43 -1.81
C GLY A 185 -16.43 -41.78 -2.26
N VAL A 186 -15.39 -42.61 -2.40
CA VAL A 186 -14.04 -42.22 -2.83
C VAL A 186 -13.80 -42.74 -4.24
N HIS A 187 -13.56 -41.83 -5.18
CA HIS A 187 -13.31 -42.11 -6.58
C HIS A 187 -11.85 -41.88 -6.91
N LEU A 188 -11.18 -42.88 -7.48
CA LEU A 188 -9.78 -42.82 -7.86
C LEU A 188 -9.69 -42.81 -9.40
N SER A 189 -8.98 -41.84 -9.97
CA SER A 189 -8.69 -41.76 -11.39
C SER A 189 -7.19 -41.87 -11.63
N GLY A 190 -6.78 -42.62 -12.66
CA GLY A 190 -5.38 -42.83 -13.02
C GLY A 190 -5.03 -44.30 -13.26
N PRO A 191 -3.80 -44.58 -13.74
CA PRO A 191 -3.41 -45.92 -14.17
C PRO A 191 -3.07 -46.86 -13.01
N VAL A 192 -2.78 -46.35 -11.81
CA VAL A 192 -2.31 -47.15 -10.66
C VAL A 192 -2.89 -46.61 -9.37
N VAL A 193 -3.39 -47.52 -8.52
CA VAL A 193 -3.66 -47.31 -7.11
C VAL A 193 -2.77 -48.28 -6.33
N ASP A 194 -1.70 -47.78 -5.72
CA ASP A 194 -0.81 -48.59 -4.88
C ASP A 194 -1.22 -48.43 -3.40
N HIS A 195 -1.53 -49.56 -2.78
CA HIS A 195 -2.02 -49.64 -1.40
C HIS A 195 -1.11 -50.50 -0.49
N GLN A 196 0.09 -50.87 -0.97
CA GLN A 196 1.07 -51.71 -0.25
C GLN A 196 0.45 -52.96 0.41
N GLY A 197 -0.54 -53.58 -0.25
CA GLY A 197 -1.01 -54.94 0.03
C GLY A 197 -2.09 -55.10 1.11
N ARG A 198 -2.67 -54.04 1.68
CA ARG A 198 -3.81 -54.17 2.61
C ARG A 198 -5.15 -53.98 1.88
N VAL A 199 -6.09 -54.90 2.04
CA VAL A 199 -7.49 -54.73 1.57
C VAL A 199 -8.14 -53.61 2.36
N ILE A 200 -8.78 -52.67 1.67
CA ILE A 200 -9.35 -51.45 2.28
C ILE A 200 -10.88 -51.44 2.29
N SER A 201 -11.53 -52.42 1.65
CA SER A 201 -12.98 -52.60 1.71
C SER A 201 -13.32 -54.09 1.54
N THR A 202 -13.99 -54.63 2.55
CA THR A 202 -15.00 -55.69 2.36
C THR A 202 -16.33 -55.03 2.74
N ALA A 203 -17.40 -55.33 1.98
CA ALA A 203 -18.73 -54.76 2.17
C ALA A 203 -19.19 -54.78 3.64
#